data_AF-A0A964L138-F1
#
_entry.id   AF-A0A964L138-F1
#
_cell.length_a   1.000
_cell.length_b   1.000
_cell.length_c   1.000
_cell.angle_alpha   90.00
_cell.angle_beta   90.00
_cell.angle_gamma   90.00
#
_symmetry.space_group_name_H-M   'P 1'
#
loop_
_entity.id
_entity.type
_entity.pdbx_description
1 polymer ?
#
loop_
_entity_poly.entity_id
_entity_poly.type
_entity_poly.pdbx_seq_one_letter_code
_entity_poly.pdbx_strand_id
1 'polypeptide(L)'
;MHSAPAVRYPVGRSRWHGLLLLGLSGLGLLAFILWTLSLDTPGWRQGLFVLLFVPAVALAWRQWWRWPSGVLVWDGSLWHWLGPARARTGILRLHVDVQFGMLLSLRNGPGRVLWVWAQRGADHWHWLDLRRAVYAPAVAVQAGQTASDSLVLPP
;
A
#
# COMPACT_ATOMS: atom_id res chain seq x y z
N MET A 1 -12.04 -2.11 -29.29
CA MET A 1 -10.94 -2.39 -28.35
C MET A 1 -10.87 -1.24 -27.36
N HIS A 2 -11.33 -1.43 -26.13
CA HIS A 2 -11.35 -0.37 -25.12
C HIS A 2 -10.01 -0.38 -24.38
N SER A 3 -9.04 0.41 -24.86
CA SER A 3 -7.78 0.64 -24.17
C SER A 3 -8.07 1.40 -22.86
N ALA A 4 -7.47 0.96 -21.76
CA ALA A 4 -7.61 1.67 -20.50
C ALA A 4 -7.05 3.11 -20.64
N PRO A 5 -7.76 4.13 -20.12
CA PRO A 5 -7.33 5.51 -20.23
C PRO A 5 -5.99 5.71 -19.54
N ALA A 6 -5.17 6.64 -20.03
CA ALA A 6 -3.96 7.05 -19.34
C ALA A 6 -4.35 7.67 -17.99
N VAL A 7 -3.92 7.05 -16.89
CA VAL A 7 -4.30 7.45 -15.54
C VAL A 7 -3.06 7.88 -14.77
N ARG A 8 -3.15 9.02 -14.11
CA ARG A 8 -2.17 9.48 -13.12
C ARG A 8 -2.88 9.53 -11.78
N TYR A 9 -2.51 8.66 -10.85
CA TYR A 9 -3.18 8.55 -9.56
C TYR A 9 -2.20 8.76 -8.40
N PRO A 10 -2.45 9.72 -7.49
CA PRO A 10 -1.62 9.91 -6.32
C PRO A 10 -1.79 8.75 -5.34
N VAL A 11 -0.69 8.15 -4.94
CA VAL A 11 -0.62 6.99 -4.04
C VAL A 11 0.31 7.35 -2.90
N GLY A 12 -0.14 7.21 -1.66
CA GLY A 12 0.65 7.64 -0.53
C GLY A 12 0.10 7.15 0.79
N ARG A 13 0.45 7.86 1.86
CA ARG A 13 0.01 7.54 3.21
C ARG A 13 -1.50 7.42 3.27
N SER A 14 -1.97 6.25 3.68
CA SER A 14 -3.39 6.00 3.83
C SER A 14 -3.92 6.73 5.07
N ARG A 15 -4.86 7.66 4.89
CA ARG A 15 -5.49 8.38 6.02
C ARG A 15 -6.26 7.42 6.92
N TRP A 16 -6.91 6.42 6.32
CA TRP A 16 -7.58 5.34 7.06
C TRP A 16 -6.61 4.54 7.93
N HIS A 17 -5.41 4.22 7.43
CA HIS A 17 -4.41 3.51 8.25
C HIS A 17 -3.94 4.39 9.42
N GLY A 18 -3.74 5.69 9.20
CA GLY A 18 -3.41 6.63 10.27
C GLY A 18 -4.52 6.73 11.32
N LEU A 19 -5.79 6.81 10.90
CA LEU A 19 -6.94 6.84 11.80
C LEU A 19 -7.12 5.53 12.58
N LEU A 20 -6.93 4.37 11.94
CA LEU A 20 -6.97 3.08 12.62
C LEU A 20 -5.83 2.95 13.64
N LEU A 21 -4.61 3.34 13.27
CA LEU A 21 -3.47 3.37 14.20
C LEU A 21 -3.75 4.31 15.37
N LEU A 22 -4.29 5.50 15.12
CA LEU A 22 -4.66 6.45 16.16
C LEU A 22 -5.75 5.89 17.08
N GLY A 23 -6.81 5.31 16.51
CA GLY A 23 -7.91 4.72 17.25
C GLY A 23 -7.47 3.53 18.11
N LEU A 24 -6.68 2.61 17.56
CA LEU A 24 -6.13 1.47 18.31
C LEU A 24 -5.17 1.92 19.41
N SER A 25 -4.29 2.90 19.12
CA SER A 25 -3.37 3.45 20.12
C SER A 25 -4.13 4.18 21.22
N GLY A 26 -5.17 4.96 20.86
CA GLY A 26 -6.02 5.66 21.81
C GLY A 26 -6.83 4.70 22.68
N LEU A 27 -7.39 3.64 22.10
CA LEU A 27 -8.12 2.61 22.84
C LEU A 27 -7.21 1.84 23.80
N GLY A 28 -6.00 1.47 23.35
CA GLY A 28 -5.00 0.82 24.20
C GLY A 28 -4.57 1.72 25.37
N LEU A 29 -4.36 3.01 25.10
CA LEU A 29 -4.03 3.99 26.13
C LEU A 29 -5.20 4.20 27.11
N LEU A 30 -6.42 4.28 26.61
CA LEU A 30 -7.61 4.43 27.45
C LEU A 30 -7.82 3.22 28.35
N ALA A 31 -7.71 2.01 27.80
CA ALA A 31 -7.78 0.76 28.57
C ALA A 31 -6.69 0.71 29.65
N PHE A 32 -5.47 1.15 29.32
CA PHE A 32 -4.38 1.26 30.29
C PHE A 32 -4.72 2.25 31.40
N ILE A 33 -5.20 3.45 31.07
CA ILE A 33 -5.59 4.47 32.07
C ILE A 33 -6.67 3.91 33.00
N LEU A 34 -7.77 3.39 32.46
CA LEU A 34 -8.86 2.81 33.25
C LEU A 34 -8.37 1.69 34.17
N TRP A 35 -7.51 0.81 33.65
CA TRP A 35 -6.91 -0.27 34.43
C TRP A 35 -6.04 0.25 35.56
N THR A 36 -5.19 1.26 35.30
CA THR A 36 -4.34 1.85 36.34
C THR A 36 -5.10 2.59 37.41
N LEU A 37 -6.20 3.28 37.06
CA LEU A 37 -7.06 3.97 38.01
C LEU A 37 -7.87 3.00 38.88
N SER A 38 -8.06 1.75 38.42
CA SER A 38 -8.77 0.71 39.17
C SER A 38 -7.91 0.04 40.25
N LEU A 39 -6.67 0.51 40.46
CA LEU A 39 -5.71 -0.10 41.37
C LEU A 39 -5.25 0.90 42.43
N ASP A 40 -5.12 0.45 43.67
CA ASP A 40 -4.64 1.29 44.78
C ASP A 40 -3.16 1.69 44.63
N THR A 41 -2.35 0.79 44.06
CA THR A 41 -0.94 1.05 43.75
C THR A 41 -0.54 0.45 42.40
N PRO A 42 -0.01 1.26 41.46
CA PRO A 42 0.59 0.76 40.23
C PRO A 42 1.84 -0.07 40.53
N GLY A 43 2.02 -1.18 39.83
CA GLY A 43 3.16 -2.09 39.98
C GLY A 43 3.98 -2.27 38.70
N TRP A 44 4.77 -3.34 38.68
CA TRP A 44 5.67 -3.65 37.56
C TRP A 44 4.92 -3.94 36.25
N ARG A 45 3.66 -4.40 36.32
CA ARG A 45 2.86 -4.73 35.13
C ARG A 45 2.57 -3.49 34.27
N GLN A 46 2.36 -2.34 34.92
CA GLN A 46 2.15 -1.06 34.26
C GLN A 46 3.44 -0.57 33.61
N GLY A 47 4.57 -0.73 34.31
CA GLY A 47 5.89 -0.49 33.75
C GLY A 47 6.14 -1.33 32.50
N LEU A 48 5.80 -2.63 32.54
CA LEU A 48 5.93 -3.52 31.39
C LEU A 48 5.00 -3.12 30.23
N PHE A 49 3.76 -2.73 30.52
CA PHE A 49 2.85 -2.22 29.50
C PHE A 49 3.44 -1.00 28.80
N VAL A 50 3.88 0.01 29.56
CA VAL A 50 4.50 1.23 28.98
C VAL A 50 5.74 0.87 28.16
N LEU A 51 6.59 0.00 28.69
CA LEU A 51 7.83 -0.43 28.06
C LEU A 51 7.59 -1.11 26.71
N LEU A 52 6.49 -1.85 26.53
CA LEU A 52 6.19 -2.54 25.28
C LEU A 52 5.29 -1.72 24.36
N PHE A 53 4.28 -1.05 24.90
CA PHE A 53 3.26 -0.32 24.16
C PHE A 53 3.84 0.93 23.47
N VAL A 54 4.60 1.75 24.21
CA VAL A 54 5.18 2.98 23.67
C VAL A 54 6.08 2.72 22.46
N PRO A 55 7.09 1.81 22.51
CA PRO A 55 7.91 1.55 21.34
C PRO A 55 7.12 0.88 20.21
N ALA A 56 6.14 0.02 20.50
CA ALA A 56 5.30 -0.57 19.47
C ALA A 56 4.51 0.50 18.70
N VAL A 57 3.85 1.42 19.40
CA VAL A 57 3.12 2.55 18.79
C VAL A 57 4.09 3.46 18.02
N ALA A 58 5.24 3.79 18.61
CA ALA A 58 6.25 4.62 17.95
C ALA A 58 6.78 3.99 16.65
N LEU A 59 7.07 2.68 16.66
CA LEU A 59 7.50 1.93 15.48
C LEU A 59 6.41 1.89 14.42
N ALA A 60 5.16 1.62 14.81
CA ALA A 60 4.02 1.61 13.89
C ALA A 60 3.83 2.98 13.22
N TRP A 61 3.90 4.06 14.00
CA TRP A 61 3.77 5.43 13.49
C TRP A 61 4.96 5.83 12.60
N ARG A 62 6.18 5.43 12.97
CA ARG A 62 7.38 5.63 12.15
C ARG A 62 7.27 4.89 10.81
N GLN A 63 6.78 3.66 10.81
CA GLN A 63 6.55 2.90 9.58
C GLN A 63 5.49 3.55 8.69
N TRP A 64 4.41 4.05 9.29
CA TRP A 64 3.39 4.81 8.56
C TRP A 64 3.93 6.10 7.95
N TRP A 65 4.78 6.85 8.67
CA TRP A 65 5.44 8.04 8.13
C TRP A 65 6.47 7.74 7.03
N ARG A 66 7.12 6.58 7.08
CA ARG A 66 8.10 6.15 6.07
C ARG A 66 7.45 5.41 4.90
N TRP A 67 6.13 5.25 4.90
CA TRP A 67 5.44 4.55 3.83
C TRP A 67 5.67 5.28 2.49
N PRO A 68 6.03 4.57 1.41
CA PRO A 68 6.28 5.19 0.12
C PRO A 68 5.08 6.01 -0.35
N SER A 69 5.35 7.25 -0.77
CA SER A 69 4.40 8.16 -1.41
C SER A 69 4.92 8.59 -2.77
N GLY A 70 4.02 8.78 -3.72
CA GLY A 70 4.33 9.04 -5.11
C GLY A 70 3.08 9.03 -5.99
N VAL A 71 3.28 8.88 -7.29
CA VAL A 71 2.21 8.84 -8.28
C VAL A 71 2.33 7.57 -9.10
N LEU A 72 1.22 6.85 -9.23
CA LEU A 72 1.09 5.73 -10.15
C LEU A 72 0.63 6.29 -11.50
N VAL A 73 1.32 5.93 -12.57
CA VAL A 73 0.99 6.36 -13.94
C VAL A 73 0.82 5.14 -14.82
N TRP A 74 -0.33 5.02 -15.47
CA TRP A 74 -0.56 4.04 -16.54
C TRP A 74 -0.35 4.72 -17.88
N ASP A 75 0.54 4.18 -18.71
CA ASP A 75 0.84 4.72 -20.05
C ASP A 75 0.04 4.03 -21.18
N GLY A 76 -0.83 3.07 -20.85
CA GLY A 76 -1.53 2.22 -21.82
C GLY A 76 -0.92 0.82 -21.97
N SER A 77 0.30 0.60 -21.48
CA SER A 77 1.06 -0.64 -21.63
C SER A 77 1.72 -1.13 -20.33
N LEU A 78 2.34 -0.22 -19.56
CA LEU A 78 3.11 -0.46 -18.36
C LEU A 78 2.73 0.51 -17.26
N TRP A 79 2.89 0.05 -16.02
CA TRP A 79 2.75 0.88 -14.84
C TRP A 79 4.07 1.54 -14.49
N HIS A 80 4.02 2.85 -14.28
CA HIS A 80 5.11 3.67 -13.81
C HIS A 80 4.79 4.18 -12.41
N TRP A 81 5.79 4.17 -11.55
CA TRP A 81 5.77 4.79 -10.24
C TRP A 81 6.71 5.98 -10.26
N LEU A 82 6.19 7.17 -9.94
CA LEU A 82 6.93 8.41 -9.78
C LEU A 82 7.00 8.72 -8.29
N GLY A 83 8.05 8.27 -7.63
CA GLY A 83 8.32 8.57 -6.22
C GLY A 83 9.54 9.49 -6.03
N PRO A 84 9.72 10.06 -4.84
CA PRO A 84 10.77 11.05 -4.57
C PRO A 84 12.20 10.51 -4.73
N ALA A 85 12.41 9.20 -4.59
CA ALA A 85 13.74 8.60 -4.72
C ALA A 85 14.10 8.20 -6.16
N ARG A 86 13.18 7.52 -6.87
CA ARG A 86 13.40 7.08 -8.26
C ARG A 86 12.10 6.65 -8.93
N ALA A 87 12.01 6.91 -10.22
CA ALA A 87 10.98 6.33 -11.06
C ALA A 87 11.18 4.81 -11.17
N ARG A 88 10.09 4.03 -11.17
CA ARG A 88 10.12 2.57 -11.37
C ARG A 88 9.04 2.17 -12.34
N THR A 89 9.35 1.26 -13.25
CA THR A 89 8.38 0.68 -14.19
C THR A 89 8.19 -0.79 -13.86
N GLY A 90 7.02 -1.35 -14.12
CA GLY A 90 6.84 -2.78 -13.88
C GLY A 90 5.42 -3.28 -13.96
N ILE A 91 5.25 -4.54 -13.55
CA ILE A 91 3.95 -5.21 -13.50
C ILE A 91 3.30 -4.87 -12.16
N LEU A 92 2.12 -4.29 -12.23
CA LEU A 92 1.28 -4.03 -11.07
C LEU A 92 0.41 -5.25 -10.79
N ARG A 93 0.36 -5.68 -9.53
CA ARG A 93 -0.53 -6.75 -9.07
C ARG A 93 -1.42 -6.24 -7.94
N LEU A 94 -2.72 -6.44 -8.12
CA LEU A 94 -3.72 -6.23 -7.09
C LEU A 94 -3.71 -7.41 -6.11
N HIS A 95 -3.62 -7.12 -4.81
CA HIS A 95 -3.66 -8.14 -3.75
C HIS A 95 -4.94 -8.03 -2.92
N VAL A 96 -5.36 -6.80 -2.63
CA VAL A 96 -6.59 -6.52 -1.87
C VAL A 96 -7.30 -5.38 -2.58
N ASP A 97 -8.59 -5.56 -2.84
CA ASP A 97 -9.49 -4.49 -3.26
C ASP A 97 -10.61 -4.37 -2.23
N VAL A 98 -10.62 -3.25 -1.52
CA VAL A 98 -11.79 -2.79 -0.79
C VAL A 98 -12.34 -1.57 -1.53
N GLN A 99 -13.66 -1.38 -1.55
CA GLN A 99 -14.33 -0.31 -2.31
C GLN A 99 -13.68 1.08 -2.22
N PHE A 100 -13.07 1.41 -1.07
CA PHE A 100 -12.42 2.68 -0.77
C PHE A 100 -10.88 2.66 -0.84
N GLY A 101 -10.25 1.52 -1.10
CA GLY A 101 -8.80 1.40 -1.20
C GLY A 101 -8.29 0.05 -1.73
N MET A 102 -7.10 0.07 -2.34
CA MET A 102 -6.48 -1.11 -2.93
C MET A 102 -5.04 -1.28 -2.45
N LEU A 103 -4.68 -2.51 -2.12
CA LEU A 103 -3.29 -2.91 -1.90
C LEU A 103 -2.72 -3.42 -3.22
N LEU A 104 -1.72 -2.69 -3.72
CA LEU A 104 -1.07 -2.94 -4.99
C LEU A 104 0.41 -3.27 -4.74
N SER A 105 0.96 -4.15 -5.58
CA SER A 105 2.40 -4.42 -5.61
C SER A 105 2.95 -4.14 -7.00
N LEU A 106 3.96 -3.30 -7.12
CA LEU A 106 4.68 -3.06 -8.37
C LEU A 106 5.98 -3.85 -8.36
N ARG A 107 6.19 -4.68 -9.38
CA ARG A 107 7.38 -5.54 -9.52
C ARG A 107 8.13 -5.20 -10.81
N ASN A 108 9.43 -4.93 -10.70
CA ASN A 108 10.34 -4.76 -11.83
C ASN A 108 11.41 -5.88 -11.78
N GLY A 109 11.11 -7.02 -12.40
CA GLY A 109 12.01 -8.18 -12.41
C GLY A 109 12.18 -8.90 -11.05
N PRO A 110 13.14 -9.85 -10.95
CA PRO A 110 13.41 -10.60 -9.74
C PRO A 110 14.16 -9.74 -8.72
N GLY A 111 13.47 -9.32 -7.65
CA GLY A 111 14.16 -8.91 -6.42
C GLY A 111 13.50 -7.81 -5.59
N ARG A 112 12.84 -6.79 -6.19
CA ARG A 112 12.24 -5.69 -5.40
C ARG A 112 10.77 -5.48 -5.73
N VAL A 113 9.93 -5.74 -4.72
CA VAL A 113 8.50 -5.44 -4.73
C VAL A 113 8.26 -4.10 -4.04
N LEU A 114 7.63 -3.17 -4.74
CA LEU A 114 7.13 -1.94 -4.13
C LEU A 114 5.66 -2.12 -3.76
N TRP A 115 5.37 -2.02 -2.47
CA TRP A 115 4.00 -2.05 -1.96
C TRP A 115 3.42 -0.65 -1.89
N VAL A 116 2.22 -0.48 -2.42
CA VAL A 116 1.54 0.81 -2.53
C VAL A 116 0.08 0.65 -2.16
N TRP A 117 -0.40 1.58 -1.35
CA TRP A 117 -1.79 1.64 -0.93
C TRP A 117 -2.49 2.77 -1.70
N ALA A 118 -3.38 2.41 -2.62
CA ALA A 118 -4.24 3.38 -3.30
C ALA A 118 -5.51 3.60 -2.48
N GLN A 119 -5.96 4.84 -2.37
CA GLN A 119 -7.21 5.17 -1.67
C GLN A 119 -8.05 6.11 -2.49
N ARG A 120 -9.36 5.89 -2.50
CA ARG A 120 -10.34 6.76 -3.17
C ARG A 120 -10.22 8.23 -2.73
N GLY A 121 -9.87 8.49 -1.46
CA GLY A 121 -9.73 9.85 -0.94
C GLY A 121 -8.52 10.63 -1.44
N ALA A 122 -7.56 9.97 -2.12
CA ALA A 122 -6.39 10.66 -2.68
C ALA A 122 -6.75 11.43 -3.96
N ASP A 123 -7.61 10.86 -4.79
CA ASP A 123 -8.22 11.52 -5.94
C ASP A 123 -9.56 10.84 -6.26
N HIS A 124 -10.65 11.41 -5.74
CA HIS A 124 -11.96 10.77 -5.85
C HIS A 124 -12.52 10.78 -7.27
N TRP A 125 -12.09 11.73 -8.11
CA TRP A 125 -12.54 11.85 -9.50
C TRP A 125 -11.94 10.75 -10.37
N HIS A 126 -10.64 10.47 -10.20
CA HIS A 126 -9.92 9.47 -11.00
C HIS A 126 -9.91 8.07 -10.37
N TRP A 127 -10.61 7.85 -9.26
CA TRP A 127 -10.64 6.55 -8.57
C TRP A 127 -11.17 5.43 -9.45
N LEU A 128 -12.28 5.67 -10.15
CA LEU A 128 -12.88 4.64 -11.01
C LEU A 128 -11.98 4.32 -12.21
N ASP A 129 -11.29 5.33 -12.75
CA ASP A 129 -10.36 5.15 -13.86
C ASP A 129 -9.13 4.37 -13.43
N LEU A 130 -8.60 4.61 -12.22
CA LEU A 130 -7.57 3.76 -11.64
C LEU A 130 -8.05 2.31 -11.52
N ARG A 131 -9.24 2.06 -10.96
CA ARG A 131 -9.76 0.69 -10.83
C ARG A 131 -9.87 0.03 -12.20
N ARG A 132 -10.44 0.73 -13.19
CA ARG A 132 -10.55 0.24 -14.57
C ARG A 132 -9.18 -0.09 -15.16
N ALA A 133 -8.16 0.75 -14.96
CA ALA A 133 -6.80 0.49 -15.42
C ALA A 133 -6.14 -0.69 -14.70
N VAL A 134 -6.38 -0.87 -13.40
CA VAL A 134 -5.85 -1.99 -12.60
C VAL A 134 -6.49 -3.33 -13.01
N TYR A 135 -7.79 -3.33 -13.31
CA TYR A 135 -8.54 -4.51 -13.74
C TYR A 135 -8.47 -4.78 -15.24
N ALA A 136 -8.04 -3.80 -16.04
CA ALA A 136 -7.84 -4.00 -17.46
C ALA A 136 -6.82 -5.12 -17.66
N PRO A 137 -7.13 -6.13 -18.49
CA PRO A 137 -6.16 -7.17 -18.78
C PRO A 137 -4.91 -6.50 -19.35
N ALA A 138 -3.76 -6.73 -18.74
CA ALA A 138 -2.47 -6.37 -19.29
C ALA A 138 -2.18 -7.29 -20.49
N VAL A 139 -2.92 -7.10 -21.58
CA VAL A 139 -2.81 -7.88 -22.83
C VAL A 139 -1.37 -7.86 -23.38
N ALA A 140 -0.56 -6.89 -22.97
CA ALA A 140 0.80 -6.70 -23.47
C ALA A 140 1.88 -7.60 -22.84
N VAL A 141 1.69 -8.16 -21.64
CA VAL A 141 2.79 -8.91 -20.96
C VAL A 141 2.78 -10.41 -21.30
N GLN A 142 1.60 -10.99 -21.56
CA GLN A 142 1.51 -12.40 -21.94
C GLN A 142 2.08 -12.66 -23.34
N ALA A 143 1.88 -11.77 -24.30
CA ALA A 143 2.36 -11.96 -25.67
C ALA A 143 3.90 -12.02 -25.78
N GLY A 144 4.63 -11.28 -24.92
CA GLY A 144 6.09 -11.29 -24.91
C GLY A 144 6.71 -12.52 -24.25
N GLN A 145 6.05 -13.07 -23.22
CA GLN A 145 6.51 -14.30 -22.56
C GLN A 145 6.18 -15.55 -23.39
N THR A 146 5.04 -15.61 -24.06
CA THR A 146 4.72 -16.73 -24.98
C THR A 146 5.60 -16.68 -26.24
N ALA A 147 5.98 -15.50 -26.74
CA ALA A 147 6.91 -15.36 -27.87
C ALA A 147 8.35 -15.75 -27.51
N SER A 148 8.84 -15.41 -26.31
CA SER A 148 10.16 -15.87 -25.85
C SER A 148 10.20 -17.37 -25.52
N ASP A 149 9.09 -17.96 -25.07
CA ASP A 149 9.01 -19.41 -24.78
C ASP A 149 8.85 -20.25 -26.07
N SER A 150 8.34 -19.65 -27.16
CA SER A 150 8.25 -20.30 -28.48
C SER A 150 9.50 -20.13 -29.36
N LEU A 151 10.47 -19.29 -28.96
CA LEU A 151 11.75 -19.10 -29.66
C LEU A 151 12.87 -20.02 -29.15
N VAL A 152 12.60 -20.90 -28.18
CA VAL A 152 13.60 -21.79 -27.53
C VAL A 152 13.55 -23.25 -28.04
N LEU A 153 12.82 -23.54 -29.12
CA LEU A 153 12.94 -24.85 -29.79
C LEU A 153 13.35 -24.66 -31.25
N PRO A 154 14.62 -24.98 -31.57
CA PRO A 154 14.87 -26.13 -32.44
C PRO A 154 16.10 -26.96 -32.02
N PRO A 155 16.40 -28.09 -32.70
CA PRO A 155 15.60 -28.86 -33.66
C PRO A 155 15.00 -30.15 -33.09
#